data_AF-A0A7S4MQW4-F1
#
_entry.id   AF-A0A7S4MQW4-F1
#
_cell.length_a   1.000
_cell.length_b   1.000
_cell.length_c   1.000
_cell.angle_alpha   90.00
_cell.angle_beta   90.00
_cell.angle_gamma   90.00
#
_symmetry.space_group_name_H-M   'P 1'
#
loop_
_entity.id
_entity.type
_entity.pdbx_description
1 polymer ?
#
loop_
_entity_poly.entity_id
_entity_poly.type
_entity_poly.pdbx_seq_one_letter_code
_entity_poly.pdbx_strand_id
1 'polypeptide(L)'
;FLLLGMGAVKKFPVPKAVWTPYGGWWNSSKSANADKNMGIKSLAYCLLVFSGWAYIFKISAEHERRSVPLRPIPSQRWCKHTLDDDPDYYEKLAAYHANKRSFWSRIKPDPEHH
;
A
#
# COMPACT_ATOMS: atom_id res chain seq x y z
N PHE A 1 29.45 -29.23 -11.50
CA PHE A 1 28.54 -28.63 -10.49
C PHE A 1 27.93 -27.38 -11.10
N LEU A 2 26.69 -27.43 -11.62
CA LEU A 2 25.82 -26.25 -11.81
C LEU A 2 24.45 -26.67 -12.34
N LEU A 3 23.46 -26.50 -11.46
CA LEU A 3 22.03 -26.28 -11.69
C LEU A 3 21.24 -27.33 -12.50
N LEU A 4 20.85 -28.39 -11.78
CA LEU A 4 19.61 -29.12 -12.07
C LEU A 4 18.44 -28.12 -12.09
N GLY A 5 17.92 -27.84 -13.28
CA GLY A 5 16.67 -27.10 -13.46
C GLY A 5 15.53 -27.83 -12.73
N MET A 6 14.91 -27.14 -11.79
CA MET A 6 13.85 -27.67 -10.94
C MET A 6 12.61 -28.05 -11.76
N GLY A 7 12.24 -29.33 -11.75
CA GLY A 7 10.84 -29.76 -11.56
C GLY A 7 9.84 -29.70 -12.72
N ALA A 8 10.24 -29.65 -14.00
CA ALA A 8 9.26 -29.73 -15.10
C ALA A 8 8.99 -31.19 -15.52
N VAL A 9 7.79 -31.70 -15.23
CA VAL A 9 7.31 -33.01 -15.72
C VAL A 9 7.12 -32.96 -17.24
N LYS A 10 7.39 -34.07 -17.95
CA LYS A 10 7.16 -34.18 -19.40
C LYS A 10 5.68 -33.92 -19.72
N LYS A 11 5.42 -32.96 -20.60
CA LYS A 11 4.05 -32.63 -21.06
C LYS A 11 3.43 -33.84 -21.77
N PHE A 12 2.16 -34.11 -21.51
CA PHE A 12 1.36 -35.13 -22.18
C PHE A 12 0.34 -34.50 -23.15
N PRO A 13 -0.20 -35.28 -24.12
CA PRO A 13 -1.21 -34.78 -25.05
C PRO A 13 -2.48 -34.36 -24.33
N VAL A 14 -3.01 -33.20 -24.69
CA VAL A 14 -4.18 -32.59 -24.07
C VAL A 14 -5.13 -32.09 -25.15
N PRO A 15 -6.46 -32.09 -24.91
CA PRO A 15 -7.43 -31.63 -25.88
C PRO A 15 -7.27 -30.11 -26.10
N LYS A 16 -6.97 -29.70 -27.33
CA LYS A 16 -6.69 -28.30 -27.68
C LYS A 16 -7.94 -27.42 -27.83
N ALA A 17 -9.10 -28.04 -28.02
CA ALA A 17 -10.36 -27.34 -28.23
C ALA A 17 -11.03 -26.86 -26.93
N VAL A 18 -10.52 -27.29 -25.77
CA VAL A 18 -11.10 -26.91 -24.48
C VAL A 18 -10.56 -25.54 -24.05
N TRP A 19 -11.47 -24.59 -23.92
CA TRP A 19 -11.16 -23.25 -23.40
C TRP A 19 -11.69 -23.11 -21.97
N THR A 20 -10.89 -22.50 -21.11
CA THR A 20 -11.26 -22.17 -19.72
C THR A 20 -10.75 -20.76 -19.36
N PRO A 21 -11.46 -20.04 -18.46
CA PRO A 21 -11.08 -18.66 -18.13
C PRO A 21 -9.76 -18.58 -17.35
N TYR A 22 -9.39 -19.63 -16.61
CA TYR A 22 -8.16 -19.68 -15.81
C TYR A 22 -6.95 -20.20 -16.61
N GLY A 23 -7.18 -20.64 -17.85
CA GLY A 23 -6.17 -21.29 -18.68
C GLY A 23 -6.22 -22.82 -18.66
N GLY A 24 -5.66 -23.42 -19.71
CA GLY A 24 -5.64 -24.87 -19.90
C GLY A 24 -4.35 -25.54 -19.42
N TRP A 25 -4.10 -26.74 -19.91
CA TRP A 25 -2.91 -27.51 -19.56
C TRP A 25 -1.62 -26.87 -20.08
N TRP A 26 -0.61 -26.83 -19.21
CA TRP A 26 0.74 -26.37 -19.55
C TRP A 26 0.79 -24.97 -20.18
N ASN A 27 -0.11 -24.09 -19.74
CA ASN A 27 -0.20 -22.70 -20.17
C ASN A 27 1.11 -21.98 -19.86
N SER A 28 2.07 -22.08 -20.77
CA SER A 28 3.37 -21.47 -20.62
C SER A 28 3.27 -20.00 -20.93
N SER A 29 4.02 -19.18 -20.19
CA SER A 29 4.32 -17.77 -20.45
C SER A 29 4.93 -17.47 -21.84
N LYS A 30 5.06 -18.47 -22.72
CA LYS A 30 5.64 -18.34 -24.07
C LYS A 30 4.67 -17.89 -25.15
N SER A 31 3.44 -17.47 -24.82
CA SER A 31 2.60 -16.80 -25.82
C SER A 31 3.26 -15.48 -26.23
N ALA A 32 3.26 -15.12 -27.51
CA ALA A 32 3.94 -13.92 -28.02
C ALA A 32 3.54 -12.60 -27.33
N ASN A 33 2.38 -12.59 -26.66
CA ASN A 33 1.83 -11.42 -25.97
C ASN A 33 1.81 -11.56 -24.44
N ALA A 34 2.45 -12.57 -23.85
CA ALA A 34 2.36 -12.84 -22.42
C ALA A 34 2.83 -11.64 -21.57
N ASP A 35 3.96 -11.03 -21.94
CA ASP A 35 4.56 -9.91 -21.20
C ASP A 35 3.70 -8.65 -21.30
N LYS A 36 3.19 -8.35 -22.50
CA LYS A 36 2.27 -7.22 -22.73
C LYS A 36 0.98 -7.40 -21.93
N ASN A 37 0.40 -8.60 -21.97
CA ASN A 37 -0.82 -8.91 -21.23
C ASN A 37 -0.60 -8.84 -19.71
N MET A 38 0.57 -9.24 -19.22
CA MET A 38 0.93 -9.09 -17.81
C MET A 38 1.05 -7.61 -17.41
N GLY A 39 1.71 -6.79 -18.23
CA GLY A 39 1.82 -5.35 -17.99
C GLY A 39 0.44 -4.67 -17.91
N ILE A 40 -0.45 -4.99 -18.85
CA ILE A 40 -1.83 -4.46 -18.87
C ILE A 40 -2.61 -4.92 -17.63
N LYS A 41 -2.53 -6.21 -17.27
CA LYS A 41 -3.22 -6.75 -16.08
C LYS A 41 -2.74 -6.10 -14.80
N SER A 42 -1.42 -5.97 -14.62
CA SER A 42 -0.83 -5.33 -13.45
C SER A 42 -1.24 -3.86 -13.36
N LEU A 43 -1.22 -3.14 -14.48
CA LEU A 43 -1.67 -1.75 -14.52
C LEU A 43 -3.15 -1.62 -14.16
N ALA A 44 -4.02 -2.44 -14.75
CA ALA A 44 -5.45 -2.43 -14.45
C ALA A 44 -5.74 -2.76 -12.98
N TYR A 45 -5.03 -3.76 -12.42
CA TYR A 45 -5.15 -4.11 -11.02
C TYR A 45 -4.72 -2.96 -10.10
N CYS A 46 -3.55 -2.37 -10.35
CA CYS A 46 -3.09 -1.20 -9.59
C CYS A 46 -4.11 -0.07 -9.65
N LEU A 47 -4.60 0.28 -10.84
CA LEU A 47 -5.59 1.36 -10.99
C LEU A 47 -6.86 1.08 -10.18
N LEU A 48 -7.41 -0.14 -10.26
CA LEU A 48 -8.62 -0.51 -9.51
C LEU A 48 -8.39 -0.46 -8.00
N VAL A 49 -7.30 -1.05 -7.51
CA VAL A 49 -7.01 -1.08 -6.08
C VAL A 49 -6.73 0.31 -5.53
N PHE A 50 -5.86 1.09 -6.18
CA PHE A 50 -5.52 2.42 -5.70
C PHE A 50 -6.68 3.40 -5.80
N SER A 51 -7.46 3.37 -6.87
CA SER A 51 -8.64 4.24 -6.99
C SER A 51 -9.73 3.87 -5.98
N GLY A 52 -10.01 2.59 -5.80
CA GLY A 52 -10.95 2.10 -4.79
C GLY A 52 -10.53 2.48 -3.38
N TRP A 53 -9.25 2.27 -3.05
CA TRP A 53 -8.70 2.66 -1.76
C TRP A 53 -8.77 4.18 -1.53
N ALA A 54 -8.37 4.99 -2.51
CA ALA A 54 -8.43 6.44 -2.40
C ALA A 54 -9.87 6.95 -2.22
N TYR A 55 -10.84 6.33 -2.90
CA TYR A 55 -12.25 6.67 -2.76
C TYR A 55 -12.78 6.35 -1.36
N ILE A 56 -12.50 5.15 -0.85
CA ILE A 56 -12.90 4.75 0.51
C ILE A 56 -12.22 5.64 1.56
N PHE A 57 -10.93 5.94 1.38
CA PHE A 57 -10.19 6.84 2.26
C PHE A 57 -10.81 8.24 2.27
N LYS A 58 -11.20 8.78 1.10
CA LYS A 58 -11.88 10.07 1.01
C LYS A 58 -13.19 10.07 1.80
N ILE A 59 -14.04 9.05 1.63
CA ILE A 59 -15.29 8.92 2.38
C ILE A 59 -15.01 8.87 3.88
N SER A 60 -14.04 8.04 4.30
CA SER A 60 -13.63 7.94 5.70
C SER A 60 -13.20 9.30 6.25
N ALA A 61 -12.32 10.01 5.55
CA ALA A 61 -11.79 11.31 5.92
C ALA A 61 -12.88 12.40 6.03
N GLU A 62 -13.93 12.32 5.22
CA GLU A 62 -15.06 13.25 5.22
C GLU A 62 -16.06 13.03 6.35
N HIS A 63 -16.22 11.79 6.84
CA HIS A 63 -17.25 11.44 7.84
C HIS A 63 -16.70 11.21 9.23
N GLU A 64 -15.41 10.91 9.36
CA GLU A 64 -14.81 10.56 10.62
C GLU A 64 -14.73 11.76 11.57
N ARG A 65 -15.33 11.61 12.74
CA ARG A 65 -15.14 12.48 13.91
C ARG A 65 -14.37 11.72 14.98
N ARG A 66 -13.46 12.40 15.68
CA ARG A 66 -12.59 11.78 16.70
C ARG A 66 -12.67 12.56 18.00
N SER A 67 -12.41 11.86 19.11
CA SER A 67 -12.17 12.53 20.39
C SER A 67 -10.95 13.43 20.28
N VAL A 68 -11.05 14.65 20.79
CA VAL A 68 -9.96 15.63 20.77
C VAL A 68 -8.74 15.05 21.51
N PRO A 69 -7.60 14.87 20.83
CA PRO A 69 -6.41 14.31 21.45
C PRO A 69 -5.67 15.39 22.26
N LEU A 70 -4.94 14.95 23.30
CA LEU A 70 -4.07 15.83 24.08
C LEU A 70 -2.84 16.32 23.30
N ARG A 71 -2.41 15.57 22.29
CA ARG A 71 -1.27 15.89 21.42
C ARG A 71 -1.70 15.77 19.96
N PRO A 72 -1.23 16.67 19.07
CA PRO A 72 -1.56 16.60 17.66
C PRO A 72 -1.14 15.25 17.07
N ILE A 73 -2.07 14.58 16.39
CA ILE A 73 -1.80 13.32 15.68
C ILE A 73 -1.85 13.53 14.17
N PRO A 74 -1.04 12.80 13.37
CA PRO A 74 -1.03 12.96 11.92
C PRO A 74 -2.41 12.80 11.28
N SER A 75 -3.27 11.96 11.85
CA SER A 75 -4.59 11.66 11.30
C SER A 75 -5.61 12.79 11.42
N GLN A 76 -5.36 13.80 12.24
CA GLN A 76 -6.15 15.03 12.26
C GLN A 76 -5.99 15.83 10.95
N ARG A 77 -4.88 15.66 10.22
CA ARG A 77 -4.60 16.47 9.02
C ARG A 77 -5.52 16.20 7.84
N TRP A 78 -6.09 15.01 7.77
CA TRP A 78 -6.97 14.61 6.67
C TRP A 78 -8.44 14.53 7.07
N CYS A 79 -8.78 14.67 8.35
CA CYS A 79 -10.17 14.66 8.78
C CYS A 79 -10.81 16.04 8.60
N LYS A 80 -11.96 16.07 7.91
CA LYS A 80 -12.71 17.29 7.60
C LYS A 80 -13.13 18.08 8.85
N HIS A 81 -13.53 17.36 9.91
CA HIS A 81 -14.11 17.94 11.14
C HIS A 81 -13.08 18.39 12.17
N THR A 82 -11.79 18.32 11.85
CA THR A 82 -10.73 18.56 12.84
C THR A 82 -10.79 19.95 13.48
N LEU A 83 -11.04 21.00 12.70
CA LEU A 83 -11.12 22.37 13.23
C LEU A 83 -12.46 22.65 13.93
N ASP A 84 -13.51 21.92 13.56
CA ASP A 84 -14.81 22.02 14.22
C ASP A 84 -14.74 21.40 15.63
N ASP A 85 -14.08 20.24 15.75
CA ASP A 85 -13.97 19.48 17.00
C ASP A 85 -12.80 19.99 17.88
N ASP A 86 -11.69 20.49 17.29
CA ASP A 86 -10.48 20.97 17.97
C ASP A 86 -10.04 22.35 17.42
N PRO A 87 -10.66 23.46 17.88
CA PRO A 87 -10.33 24.80 17.40
C PRO A 87 -8.88 25.22 17.71
N ASP A 88 -8.31 24.68 18.79
CA ASP A 88 -6.95 24.98 19.26
C ASP A 88 -5.87 24.13 18.56
N TYR A 89 -6.25 23.35 17.53
CA TYR A 89 -5.37 22.39 16.87
C TYR A 89 -4.04 23.01 16.40
N TYR A 90 -4.07 24.21 15.80
CA TYR A 90 -2.86 24.88 15.30
C TYR A 90 -1.92 25.33 16.42
N GLU A 91 -2.46 25.74 17.57
CA GLU A 91 -1.65 26.13 18.73
C GLU A 91 -0.95 24.91 19.33
N LYS A 92 -1.69 23.81 19.51
CA LYS A 92 -1.12 22.52 19.95
C LYS A 92 -0.06 22.02 18.99
N LEU A 93 -0.27 22.19 17.68
CA LEU A 93 0.68 21.82 16.65
C LEU A 93 1.96 22.66 16.73
N ALA A 94 1.84 23.98 16.89
CA ALA A 94 2.97 24.87 17.07
C ALA A 94 3.78 24.53 18.32
N ALA A 95 3.11 24.30 19.45
CA ALA A 95 3.74 23.87 20.71
C ALA A 95 4.46 22.52 20.55
N TYR A 96 3.85 21.57 19.85
CA TYR A 96 4.47 20.27 19.54
C TYR A 96 5.74 20.42 18.70
N HIS A 97 5.71 21.29 17.68
CA HIS A 97 6.86 21.53 16.82
C HIS A 97 7.99 22.27 17.55
N ALA A 98 7.66 23.23 18.43
CA ALA A 98 8.64 23.93 19.25
C ALA A 98 9.42 22.99 20.19
N ASN A 99 8.78 21.93 20.69
CA ASN A 99 9.41 20.93 21.58
C ASN A 99 9.98 19.71 20.82
N LYS A 100 9.90 19.68 19.48
CA LYS A 100 10.29 18.49 18.73
C LYS A 100 11.81 18.36 18.63
N ARG A 101 12.38 17.39 19.36
CA ARG A 101 13.77 16.96 19.17
C ARG A 101 14.00 16.42 17.76
N SER A 102 15.20 16.62 17.23
CA SER A 102 15.62 16.03 15.96
C SER A 102 15.41 14.52 15.95
N PHE A 103 15.00 13.97 14.80
CA PHE A 103 14.83 12.53 14.66
C PHE A 103 16.12 11.76 15.00
N TRP A 104 17.27 12.29 14.59
CA TRP A 104 18.57 11.66 14.83
C TRP A 104 19.00 11.69 16.29
N SER A 105 18.61 12.71 17.06
CA SER A 105 18.87 12.75 18.50
C SER A 105 17.97 11.84 19.31
N ARG A 106 16.92 11.26 18.71
CA ARG A 106 16.08 10.23 19.34
C ARG A 106 16.55 8.81 19.08
N ILE A 107 17.27 8.60 17.98
CA ILE A 107 17.70 7.26 17.54
C ILE A 107 19.10 6.92 18.05
N LYS A 108 19.99 7.90 18.07
CA LYS A 108 21.33 7.68 18.59
C LYS A 108 21.24 7.58 20.13
N PRO A 109 21.90 6.60 20.76
CA PRO A 109 21.98 6.54 22.22
C PRO A 109 22.65 7.81 22.74
N ASP A 110 22.15 8.35 23.85
CA ASP A 110 22.73 9.54 24.46
C ASP A 110 24.15 9.19 24.95
N PRO A 111 25.17 9.98 24.57
CA PRO A 111 26.56 9.70 24.96
C PRO A 111 26.80 9.80 26.48
N GLU A 112 25.85 10.36 27.25
CA GLU A 112 25.95 10.58 28.70
C GLU A 112 25.31 9.46 29.56
N HIS A 113 24.74 8.42 28.95
CA HIS A 113 24.08 7.31 29.66
C HIS A 113 24.68 5.92 29.35
N HIS A 114 25.99 5.87 29.16
CA HIS A 114 26.78 4.63 29.13
C HIS A 114 27.31 4.26 30.50
#